data_AF-A0ABD2C3V9-F1
#
_entry.id   AF-A0ABD2C3V9-F1
#
_cell.length_a   1.000
_cell.length_b   1.000
_cell.length_c   1.000
_cell.angle_alpha   90.00
_cell.angle_beta   90.00
_cell.angle_gamma   90.00
#
_symmetry.space_group_name_H-M   'P 1'
#
loop_
_entity.id
_entity.type
_entity.pdbx_description
1 polymer ?
#
loop_
_entity_poly.entity_id
_entity_poly.type
_entity_poly.pdbx_seq_one_letter_code
_entity_poly.pdbx_strand_id
1 'polypeptide(L)'
;MAMGTTQGKATGWPRRTSNSSFEGKVVQNQSVTINRTVNLYPLTNYTFGTKEPLFEKDPSVPARFQRMRDEFDKIGMRRSVEGVLLVHEHGLPHVLLLQLGTTFFKLPGGELNAGEDEVEGLKRLLTEVTVTTTPYAALQGG
;
A
#
# COMPACT_ATOMS: atom_id res chain seq x y z
N MET A 1 -44.07 -51.92 -31.96
CA MET A 1 -44.43 -51.22 -30.70
C MET A 1 -43.30 -51.51 -29.71
N ALA A 2 -42.57 -50.58 -29.10
CA ALA A 2 -42.59 -49.13 -29.03
C ALA A 2 -41.14 -48.62 -28.89
N MET A 3 -40.87 -47.41 -29.37
CA MET A 3 -39.58 -46.70 -29.27
C MET A 3 -39.33 -46.24 -27.83
N GLY A 4 -38.16 -46.54 -27.27
CA GLY A 4 -37.64 -45.93 -26.04
C GLY A 4 -36.65 -44.83 -26.38
N THR A 5 -37.06 -43.57 -26.23
CA THR A 5 -36.15 -42.40 -26.34
C THR A 5 -35.67 -41.97 -24.96
N THR A 6 -34.35 -41.95 -24.81
CA THR A 6 -33.55 -41.49 -23.68
C THR A 6 -33.74 -40.00 -23.39
N GLN A 7 -34.11 -39.62 -22.15
CA GLN A 7 -34.02 -38.24 -21.68
C GLN A 7 -32.58 -37.92 -21.28
N GLY A 8 -31.95 -37.00 -22.01
CA GLY A 8 -30.64 -36.45 -21.69
C GLY A 8 -30.71 -35.52 -20.48
N LYS A 9 -29.78 -35.70 -19.54
CA LYS A 9 -29.49 -34.72 -18.48
C LYS A 9 -28.81 -33.50 -19.11
N ALA A 10 -29.53 -32.38 -19.22
CA ALA A 10 -28.92 -31.09 -19.50
C ALA A 10 -28.34 -30.52 -18.20
N THR A 11 -27.01 -30.44 -18.11
CA THR A 11 -26.29 -29.66 -17.09
C THR A 11 -26.09 -28.25 -17.63
N GLY A 12 -26.82 -27.27 -17.09
CA GLY A 12 -26.74 -25.87 -17.47
C GLY A 12 -27.11 -24.94 -16.32
N TRP A 13 -26.52 -23.74 -16.33
CA TRP A 13 -26.62 -22.69 -15.31
C TRP A 13 -28.05 -22.34 -14.88
N PRO A 14 -28.27 -21.85 -13.64
CA PRO A 14 -29.61 -21.59 -13.12
C PRO A 14 -30.26 -20.40 -13.83
N ARG A 15 -31.40 -20.66 -14.49
CA ARG A 15 -32.27 -19.64 -15.07
C ARG A 15 -33.08 -18.98 -13.94
N ARG A 16 -32.78 -17.72 -13.63
CA ARG A 16 -33.57 -16.89 -12.70
C ARG A 16 -35.02 -16.76 -13.19
N THR A 17 -35.97 -17.28 -12.43
CA THR A 17 -37.38 -16.87 -12.48
C THR A 17 -37.59 -15.73 -11.48
N SER A 18 -38.04 -14.58 -12.00
CA SER A 18 -38.43 -13.39 -11.24
C SER A 18 -39.77 -13.60 -10.53
N ASN A 19 -39.77 -13.41 -9.20
CA ASN A 19 -40.69 -12.49 -8.50
C ASN A 19 -40.62 -12.73 -6.98
N SER A 20 -40.07 -11.76 -6.26
CA SER A 20 -40.59 -11.36 -4.95
C SER A 20 -40.00 -10.00 -4.59
N SER A 21 -40.90 -9.03 -4.49
CA SER A 21 -40.65 -7.69 -3.99
C SER A 21 -40.35 -7.81 -2.50
N PHE A 22 -39.06 -7.83 -2.13
CA PHE A 22 -38.63 -7.63 -0.76
C PHE A 22 -37.75 -6.38 -0.76
N GLU A 23 -38.34 -5.27 -0.37
CA GLU A 23 -37.66 -3.99 -0.14
C GLU A 23 -36.90 -4.09 1.20
N GLY A 24 -35.88 -4.93 1.22
CA GLY A 24 -34.88 -4.95 2.28
C GLY A 24 -33.79 -3.96 1.90
N LYS A 25 -33.69 -2.84 2.63
CA LYS A 25 -32.48 -2.01 2.63
C LYS A 25 -31.31 -2.92 3.02
N VAL A 26 -30.51 -3.33 2.02
CA VAL A 26 -29.26 -4.04 2.26
C VAL A 26 -28.30 -3.03 2.89
N VAL A 27 -28.24 -3.02 4.21
CA VAL A 27 -27.15 -2.37 4.93
C VAL A 27 -25.91 -3.20 4.64
N GLN A 28 -25.15 -2.81 3.63
CA GLN A 28 -23.83 -3.37 3.35
C GLN A 28 -22.85 -2.86 4.41
N ASN A 29 -22.90 -3.43 5.61
CA ASN A 29 -21.70 -3.48 6.45
C ASN A 29 -20.82 -4.63 5.92
N GLN A 30 -20.19 -4.40 4.77
CA GLN A 30 -19.06 -5.25 4.37
C GLN A 30 -17.94 -4.99 5.36
N SER A 31 -17.49 -6.02 6.07
CA SER A 31 -16.37 -5.89 6.98
C SER A 31 -15.16 -5.38 6.19
N VAL A 32 -14.67 -4.20 6.54
CA VAL A 32 -13.49 -3.54 5.94
C VAL A 32 -12.22 -4.40 6.02
N THR A 33 -12.28 -5.50 6.76
CA THR A 33 -11.20 -6.45 7.02
C THR A 33 -10.98 -7.48 5.91
N ILE A 34 -11.94 -7.73 5.01
CA ILE A 34 -11.84 -8.81 4.01
C ILE A 34 -11.69 -8.29 2.57
N ASN A 35 -12.43 -7.24 2.21
CA ASN A 35 -12.40 -6.67 0.86
C ASN A 35 -12.08 -5.18 0.93
N ARG A 36 -10.79 -4.84 1.00
CA ARG A 36 -10.33 -3.46 0.98
C ARG A 36 -9.90 -3.06 -0.43
N THR A 37 -10.76 -2.35 -1.13
CA THR A 37 -10.44 -1.77 -2.43
C THR A 37 -9.44 -0.63 -2.27
N VAL A 38 -8.37 -0.65 -3.07
CA VAL A 38 -7.35 0.41 -3.16
C VAL A 38 -7.23 0.84 -4.61
N ASN A 39 -7.29 2.14 -4.86
CA ASN A 39 -7.13 2.69 -6.20
C ASN A 39 -5.64 2.80 -6.53
N LEU A 40 -5.26 2.28 -7.70
CA LEU A 40 -3.93 2.44 -8.27
C LEU A 40 -4.01 3.37 -9.47
N TYR A 41 -2.95 4.14 -9.70
CA TYR A 41 -2.81 5.02 -10.85
C TYR A 41 -1.58 4.64 -11.69
N PRO A 42 -1.55 4.97 -12.98
CA PRO A 42 -0.42 4.68 -13.85
C PRO A 42 0.90 5.26 -13.30
N LEU A 43 2.01 4.53 -13.44
CA LEU A 43 3.35 5.02 -13.06
C LEU A 43 3.66 6.38 -13.72
N THR A 44 3.20 6.59 -14.96
CA THR A 44 3.38 7.84 -15.71
C THR A 44 2.72 9.08 -15.08
N ASN A 45 1.82 8.90 -14.09
CA ASN A 45 1.21 10.03 -13.37
C ASN A 45 2.14 10.63 -12.31
N TYR A 46 3.28 10.00 -12.05
CA TYR A 46 4.23 10.41 -11.02
C TYR A 46 5.55 10.83 -11.65
N THR A 47 6.11 11.93 -11.17
CA THR A 47 7.41 12.45 -11.60
C THR A 47 8.45 12.22 -10.53
N PHE A 48 9.61 11.69 -10.91
CA PHE A 48 10.72 11.45 -9.99
C PHE A 48 11.78 12.53 -10.16
N GLY A 49 11.89 13.39 -9.14
CA GLY A 49 12.96 14.40 -9.06
C GLY A 49 14.17 13.87 -8.31
N THR A 50 15.28 14.60 -8.43
CA THR A 50 16.47 14.40 -7.60
C THR A 50 16.47 15.39 -6.44
N LYS A 51 16.82 14.91 -5.25
CA LYS A 51 17.05 15.74 -4.05
C LYS A 51 18.46 15.55 -3.53
N GLU A 52 18.82 16.33 -2.51
CA GLU A 52 20.09 16.14 -1.80
C GLU A 52 20.24 14.72 -1.26
N PRO A 53 21.45 14.12 -1.33
CA PRO A 53 21.70 12.77 -0.85
C PRO A 53 21.28 12.60 0.61
N LEU A 54 20.52 11.55 0.89
CA LEU A 54 20.17 11.14 2.25
C LEU A 54 21.11 10.02 2.67
N PHE A 55 21.92 10.27 3.70
CA PHE A 55 22.87 9.28 4.22
C PHE A 55 22.23 8.39 5.27
N GLU A 56 22.64 7.12 5.29
CA GLU A 56 22.27 6.24 6.39
C GLU A 56 22.89 6.71 7.71
N LYS A 57 22.15 6.52 8.81
CA LYS A 57 22.62 6.87 10.16
C LYS A 57 23.86 6.08 10.56
N ASP A 58 23.98 4.84 10.09
CA ASP A 58 25.00 3.90 10.53
C ASP A 58 26.02 3.67 9.40
N PRO A 59 27.32 3.94 9.63
CA PRO A 59 28.35 3.78 8.59
C PRO A 59 28.67 2.32 8.29
N SER A 60 28.22 1.39 9.13
CA SER A 60 28.46 -0.04 8.99
C SER A 60 27.44 -0.87 9.76
N VAL A 61 27.36 -2.15 9.44
CA VAL A 61 26.50 -3.12 10.14
C VAL A 61 26.84 -3.23 11.64
N PRO A 62 28.12 -3.32 12.07
CA PRO A 62 28.46 -3.32 13.49
C PRO A 62 28.00 -2.05 14.23
N ALA A 63 28.19 -0.88 13.62
CA ALA A 63 27.75 0.40 14.21
C ALA A 63 26.23 0.42 14.42
N ARG A 64 25.47 -0.11 13.44
CA ARG A 64 24.01 -0.26 13.54
C ARG A 64 23.62 -1.12 14.74
N PHE A 65 24.25 -2.28 14.91
CA PHE A 65 23.96 -3.16 16.04
C PHE A 65 24.37 -2.57 17.39
N GLN A 66 25.46 -1.82 17.45
CA GLN A 66 25.87 -1.11 18.68
C GLN A 66 24.81 -0.08 19.07
N ARG A 67 24.41 0.78 18.13
CA ARG A 67 23.35 1.77 18.37
C ARG A 67 22.03 1.14 18.79
N MET A 68 21.66 -0.01 18.20
CA MET A 68 20.46 -0.75 18.61
C MET A 68 20.50 -1.20 20.08
N ARG A 69 21.66 -1.66 20.56
CA ARG A 69 21.83 -2.05 21.97
C ARG A 69 21.76 -0.83 22.88
N ASP A 70 22.49 0.23 22.54
CA ASP A 70 22.55 1.45 23.35
C ASP A 70 21.18 2.14 23.47
N GLU A 71 20.39 2.13 22.39
CA GLU A 71 19.01 2.65 22.43
C GLU A 71 18.09 1.74 23.24
N PHE A 72 18.23 0.41 23.12
CA PHE A 72 17.41 -0.52 23.87
C PHE A 72 17.57 -0.33 25.38
N ASP A 73 18.80 -0.16 25.86
CA ASP A 73 19.07 0.04 27.28
C ASP A 73 18.51 1.38 27.81
N LYS A 74 18.33 2.38 26.93
CA LYS A 74 17.86 3.74 27.31
C LYS A 74 16.36 3.92 27.20
N ILE A 75 15.77 3.49 26.09
CA ILE A 75 14.38 3.78 25.72
C ILE A 75 13.55 2.53 25.47
N GLY A 76 14.14 1.34 25.61
CA GLY A 76 13.47 0.06 25.37
C GLY A 76 13.33 -0.27 23.89
N MET A 77 12.25 -0.95 23.54
CA MET A 77 12.04 -1.48 22.20
C MET A 77 11.99 -0.35 21.14
N ARG A 78 12.89 -0.40 20.16
CA ARG A 78 12.87 0.49 18.99
C ARG A 78 11.55 0.30 18.24
N ARG A 79 10.92 1.41 17.85
CA ARG A 79 9.73 1.44 17.00
C ARG A 79 10.07 2.00 15.63
N SER A 80 9.60 1.35 14.58
CA SER A 80 9.83 1.74 13.19
C SER A 80 8.57 1.55 12.36
N VAL A 81 8.40 2.40 11.35
CA VAL A 81 7.28 2.36 10.41
C VAL A 81 7.80 2.45 8.98
N GLU A 82 7.16 1.73 8.07
CA GLU A 82 7.49 1.69 6.66
C GLU A 82 6.21 1.83 5.82
N GLY A 83 6.28 2.61 4.75
CA GLY A 83 5.18 2.86 3.83
C GLY A 83 5.31 2.02 2.57
N VAL A 84 4.22 1.38 2.15
CA VAL A 84 4.13 0.69 0.86
C VAL A 84 3.36 1.58 -0.12
N LEU A 85 4.07 2.15 -1.10
CA LEU A 85 3.46 2.97 -2.14
C LEU A 85 3.25 2.12 -3.38
N LEU A 86 2.03 2.14 -3.91
CA LEU A 86 1.61 1.33 -5.04
C LEU A 86 1.27 2.21 -6.24
N VAL A 87 1.69 1.76 -7.41
CA VAL A 87 1.29 2.27 -8.72
C VAL A 87 0.94 1.10 -9.62
N HIS A 88 0.44 1.34 -10.83
CA HIS A 88 0.34 0.28 -11.83
C HIS A 88 1.04 0.65 -13.13
N GLU A 89 1.54 -0.36 -13.82
CA GLU A 89 2.02 -0.25 -15.20
C GLU A 89 1.48 -1.44 -15.97
N HIS A 90 0.85 -1.20 -17.13
CA HIS A 90 0.22 -2.25 -17.95
C HIS A 90 -0.77 -3.16 -17.18
N GLY A 91 -1.48 -2.61 -16.18
CA GLY A 91 -2.44 -3.36 -15.34
C GLY A 91 -1.82 -4.21 -14.24
N LEU A 92 -0.50 -4.14 -14.04
CA LEU A 92 0.22 -4.85 -13.00
C LEU A 92 0.60 -3.91 -11.85
N PRO A 93 0.30 -4.26 -10.58
CA PRO A 93 0.69 -3.46 -9.42
C PRO A 93 2.20 -3.50 -9.22
N HIS A 94 2.79 -2.33 -8.94
CA HIS A 94 4.22 -2.15 -8.65
C HIS A 94 4.39 -1.47 -7.29
N VAL A 95 5.38 -1.91 -6.53
CA VAL A 95 5.79 -1.29 -5.25
C VAL A 95 6.95 -0.34 -5.50
N LEU A 96 6.85 0.89 -5.01
CA LEU A 96 7.95 1.84 -5.06
C LEU A 96 8.96 1.56 -3.93
N LEU A 97 10.24 1.46 -4.28
CA LEU A 97 11.35 1.20 -3.37
C LEU A 97 12.43 2.26 -3.51
N LEU A 98 13.14 2.54 -2.43
CA LEU A 98 14.38 3.31 -2.44
C LEU A 98 15.54 2.37 -2.75
N GLN A 99 16.24 2.63 -3.84
CA GLN A 99 17.44 1.89 -4.22
C GLN A 99 18.69 2.60 -3.69
N LEU A 100 19.52 1.90 -2.93
CA LEU A 100 20.83 2.37 -2.49
C LEU A 100 21.90 1.47 -3.12
N GLY A 101 22.77 2.06 -3.94
CA GLY A 101 23.72 1.28 -4.75
C GLY A 101 23.01 0.36 -5.73
N THR A 102 23.53 -0.84 -5.95
CA THR A 102 23.05 -1.75 -7.02
C THR A 102 22.08 -2.83 -6.54
N THR A 103 22.13 -3.21 -5.27
CA THR A 103 21.44 -4.42 -4.76
C THR A 103 20.70 -4.20 -3.44
N PHE A 104 20.69 -2.98 -2.91
CA PHE A 104 20.06 -2.69 -1.64
C PHE A 104 18.78 -1.86 -1.88
N PHE A 105 17.66 -2.39 -1.40
CA PHE A 105 16.34 -1.81 -1.59
C PHE A 105 15.64 -1.67 -0.23
N LYS A 106 14.98 -0.53 -0.02
CA LYS A 106 14.24 -0.23 1.21
C LYS A 106 12.87 0.34 0.90
N LEU A 107 11.92 0.08 1.79
CA LEU A 107 10.69 0.86 1.84
C LEU A 107 10.98 2.25 2.40
N PRO A 108 10.27 3.29 1.95
CA PRO A 108 10.37 4.60 2.56
C PRO A 108 9.74 4.56 3.96
N GLY A 109 10.45 5.09 4.95
CA GLY A 109 10.08 4.95 6.36
C GLY A 109 11.26 5.24 7.27
N GLY A 110 11.18 4.78 8.50
CA GLY A 110 12.23 5.01 9.49
C GLY A 110 11.80 4.77 10.93
N GLU A 111 12.60 5.32 11.84
CA GLU A 111 12.45 5.17 13.28
C GLU A 111 11.50 6.24 13.83
N LEU A 112 10.60 5.83 14.72
CA LEU A 112 9.70 6.73 15.43
C LEU A 112 10.39 7.36 16.64
N ASN A 113 10.01 8.58 16.98
CA ASN A 113 10.38 9.22 18.24
C ASN A 113 9.65 8.56 19.42
N ALA A 114 10.17 8.75 20.63
CA ALA A 114 9.55 8.25 21.85
C ALA A 114 8.14 8.84 22.01
N GLY A 115 7.13 7.96 22.17
CA GLY A 115 5.73 8.37 22.30
C GLY A 115 5.08 8.87 21.01
N GLU A 116 5.76 8.83 19.86
CA GLU A 116 5.21 9.28 18.59
C GLU A 116 4.12 8.30 18.07
N ASP A 117 3.07 8.86 17.50
CA ASP A 117 2.03 8.11 16.80
C ASP A 117 2.57 7.50 15.50
N GLU A 118 2.12 6.30 15.17
CA GLU A 118 2.66 5.53 14.05
C GLU A 118 2.30 6.14 12.70
N VAL A 119 1.07 6.67 12.57
CA VAL A 119 0.58 7.25 11.33
C VAL A 119 1.19 8.63 11.11
N GLU A 120 1.22 9.46 12.16
CA GLU A 120 1.85 10.78 12.08
C GLU A 120 3.36 10.70 11.88
N GLY A 121 4.03 9.75 12.56
CA GLY A 121 5.43 9.48 12.34
C GLY A 121 5.72 8.99 10.92
N LEU A 122 4.89 8.10 10.36
CA LEU A 122 5.05 7.68 8.97
C LEU A 122 4.86 8.85 7.99
N LYS A 123 3.87 9.73 8.18
CA LYS A 123 3.68 10.93 7.34
C LYS A 123 4.92 11.85 7.37
N ARG A 124 5.47 12.09 8.56
CA ARG A 124 6.71 12.88 8.75
C ARG A 124 7.87 12.24 7.99
N LEU A 125 8.09 10.94 8.18
CA LEU A 125 9.18 10.19 7.54
C LEU A 125 9.03 10.14 6.01
N LEU A 126 7.82 9.93 5.49
CA LEU A 126 7.56 9.98 4.05
C LEU A 126 7.88 11.37 3.49
N THR A 127 7.48 12.44 4.17
CA THR A 127 7.74 13.82 3.72
C THR A 127 9.23 14.15 3.69
N GLU A 128 9.98 13.70 4.70
CA GLU A 128 11.44 13.79 4.74
C GLU A 128 12.10 13.04 3.58
N VAL A 129 11.55 11.86 3.23
CA VAL A 129 12.07 11.02 2.15
C VAL A 129 11.66 11.53 0.75
N THR A 130 10.45 12.08 0.55
CA THR A 130 9.83 12.23 -0.79
C THR A 130 9.40 13.66 -1.20
N VAL A 131 10.03 14.75 -0.72
CA VAL A 131 9.76 16.18 -1.09
C VAL A 131 9.26 16.36 -2.55
N THR A 132 8.09 16.92 -2.91
CA THR A 132 7.37 18.14 -2.48
C THR A 132 5.82 18.01 -2.47
N THR A 133 5.15 18.85 -1.66
CA THR A 133 3.84 19.42 -2.01
C THR A 133 4.04 20.79 -2.64
N THR A 134 4.12 20.86 -3.98
CA THR A 134 3.55 22.00 -4.70
C THR A 134 2.17 21.55 -5.17
N PRO A 135 1.07 21.95 -4.50
CA PRO A 135 -0.25 21.70 -5.06
C PRO A 135 -0.32 22.44 -6.40
N TYR A 136 -0.64 21.70 -7.46
CA TYR A 136 -0.82 22.21 -8.83
C TYR A 136 -1.89 23.34 -8.92
N ALA A 137 -2.64 23.59 -7.85
CA ALA A 137 -3.64 24.66 -7.74
C ALA A 137 -3.06 26.09 -7.69
N ALA A 138 -1.74 26.29 -7.56
CA ALA A 138 -1.13 27.63 -7.51
C ALA A 138 -0.67 28.20 -8.88
N LEU A 139 -0.86 27.48 -9.99
CA LEU A 139 -0.35 27.88 -11.32
C LEU A 139 -1.45 28.24 -12.35
N GLN A 140 -2.69 28.48 -11.92
CA GLN A 140 -3.78 28.99 -12.79
C GLN A 140 -4.30 30.38 -12.34
N GLY A 141 -3.43 31.24 -11.85
CA GLY A 141 -3.75 32.63 -11.54
C GLY A 141 -2.64 33.57 -11.97
N GLY A 142 -2.68 33.99 -13.24
CA GLY A 142 -1.78 34.97 -13.86
C GLY A 142 -2.21 35.24 -15.28
#